data_AF-A0AAW4BR73-F1
#
_entry.id   AF-A0AAW4BR73-F1
#
_cell.length_a   1.000
_cell.length_b   1.000
_cell.length_c   1.000
_cell.angle_alpha   90.00
_cell.angle_beta   90.00
_cell.angle_gamma   90.00
#
_symmetry.space_group_name_H-M   'P 1'
#
loop_
_entity.id
_entity.type
_entity.pdbx_description
1 polymer ?
#
loop_
_entity_poly.entity_id
_entity_poly.type
_entity_poly.pdbx_seq_one_letter_code
_entity_poly.pdbx_strand_id
1 'polypeptide(L)'
;MVDRKALHLMARNPRLHAQYVRTGRVPEFKKPESPLITLLESINPRDRLAITAVVIGPALGYSGRRCFQNAAQALNWLKPQYTATSYPSESWRIKRFAQRLGIDDLAECAQVPEGIIKEWNRRHRPGR
;
A
#
# COMPACT_ATOMS: atom_id res chain seq x y z
N MET A 1 23.62 -13.43 10.57
CA MET A 1 23.72 -13.57 9.10
C MET A 1 23.03 -12.36 8.48
N VAL A 2 23.68 -11.61 7.60
CA VAL A 2 23.07 -10.39 6.99
C VAL A 2 22.10 -10.81 5.88
N ASP A 3 20.86 -10.32 5.93
CA ASP A 3 19.82 -10.62 4.94
C ASP A 3 20.21 -10.09 3.53
N ARG A 4 19.90 -10.87 2.48
CA ARG A 4 20.16 -10.52 1.07
C ARG A 4 19.55 -9.17 0.66
N LYS A 5 18.37 -8.82 1.19
CA LYS A 5 17.71 -7.52 0.97
C LYS A 5 18.50 -6.37 1.60
N ALA A 6 19.12 -6.61 2.75
CA ALA A 6 19.91 -5.58 3.43
C ALA A 6 21.20 -5.30 2.66
N LEU A 7 21.86 -6.36 2.17
CA LEU A 7 23.04 -6.25 1.31
C LEU A 7 22.73 -5.47 0.03
N HIS A 8 21.62 -5.79 -0.65
CA HIS A 8 21.21 -5.08 -1.86
C HIS A 8 20.92 -3.59 -1.60
N LEU A 9 20.32 -3.27 -0.46
CA LEU A 9 20.02 -1.88 -0.09
C LEU A 9 21.30 -1.09 0.25
N MET A 10 22.23 -1.68 1.00
CA MET A 10 23.54 -1.09 1.28
C MET A 10 24.33 -0.85 -0.01
N ALA A 11 24.26 -1.77 -0.97
CA ALA A 11 24.89 -1.62 -2.28
C ALA A 11 24.31 -0.44 -3.09
N ARG A 12 23.00 -0.15 -2.92
CA ARG A 12 22.32 0.98 -3.58
C ARG A 12 22.44 2.30 -2.83
N ASN A 13 22.78 2.28 -1.54
CA ASN A 13 22.83 3.46 -0.69
C ASN A 13 24.13 3.49 0.13
N PRO A 14 25.17 4.19 -0.36
CA PRO A 14 26.48 4.26 0.31
C PRO A 14 26.42 4.75 1.75
N ARG A 15 25.43 5.58 2.10
CA ARG A 15 25.24 6.06 3.48
C ARG A 15 24.84 4.93 4.43
N LEU A 16 23.97 4.03 3.98
CA LEU A 16 23.56 2.87 4.78
C LEU A 16 24.70 1.87 4.94
N HIS A 17 25.52 1.69 3.90
CA HIS A 17 26.73 0.88 4.00
C HIS A 17 27.73 1.46 5.01
N ALA A 18 28.03 2.76 4.95
CA ALA A 18 28.92 3.43 5.90
C ALA A 18 28.39 3.35 7.34
N GLN A 19 27.07 3.52 7.53
CA GLN A 19 26.45 3.37 8.84
C GLN A 19 26.57 1.94 9.38
N TYR A 20 26.38 0.92 8.52
CA TYR A 20 26.56 -0.48 8.90
C TYR A 20 28.00 -0.77 9.33
N VAL A 21 28.99 -0.37 8.53
CA VAL A 21 30.42 -0.54 8.86
C VAL A 21 30.76 0.12 10.21
N ARG A 22 30.20 1.31 10.47
CA ARG A 22 30.46 2.06 11.70
C ARG A 22 29.78 1.48 12.95
N THR A 23 28.57 0.95 12.81
CA THR A 23 27.70 0.62 13.97
C THR A 23 27.42 -0.86 14.14
N GLY A 24 27.73 -1.70 13.14
CA GLY A 24 27.36 -3.11 13.07
C GLY A 24 25.85 -3.36 12.90
N ARG A 25 25.02 -2.30 12.82
CA ARG A 25 23.55 -2.43 12.78
C ARG A 25 23.04 -2.54 11.36
N VAL A 26 22.30 -3.61 11.08
CA VAL A 26 21.64 -3.82 9.79
C VAL A 26 20.49 -2.82 9.61
N PRO A 27 20.36 -2.14 8.45
CA PRO A 27 19.26 -1.25 8.16
C PRO A 27 17.91 -1.95 8.29
N GLU A 28 17.00 -1.31 9.01
CA GLU A 28 15.62 -1.80 9.13
C GLU A 28 14.83 -1.50 7.85
N PHE A 29 14.05 -2.47 7.42
CA PHE A 29 13.11 -2.31 6.34
C PHE A 29 11.80 -1.80 6.91
N LYS A 30 11.22 -0.77 6.29
CA LYS A 30 9.82 -0.45 6.56
C LYS A 30 8.95 -1.36 5.72
N LYS A 31 7.79 -1.72 6.26
CA LYS A 31 6.70 -2.30 5.50
C LYS A 31 5.55 -1.30 5.62
N PRO A 32 5.12 -0.65 4.54
CA PRO A 32 4.02 0.29 4.61
C PRO A 32 2.75 -0.50 4.92
N GLU A 33 2.04 -0.05 5.94
CA GLU A 33 0.80 -0.66 6.42
C GLU A 33 -0.24 0.44 6.57
N SER A 34 -1.41 0.26 5.98
CA SER A 34 -2.53 1.18 6.12
C SER A 34 -3.84 0.44 5.83
N PRO A 35 -4.98 0.94 6.32
CA PRO A 35 -6.28 0.34 6.01
C PRO A 35 -6.52 0.16 4.51
N LEU A 36 -6.05 1.12 3.69
CA LEU A 36 -6.17 1.05 2.24
C LEU A 36 -5.30 -0.07 1.64
N ILE A 37 -4.07 -0.25 2.13
CA ILE A 37 -3.21 -1.36 1.68
C ILE A 37 -3.89 -2.68 2.00
N THR A 38 -4.40 -2.85 3.22
CA THR A 38 -5.10 -4.07 3.64
C THR A 38 -6.32 -4.35 2.75
N LEU A 39 -7.15 -3.34 2.48
CA LEU A 39 -8.30 -3.47 1.57
C LEU A 39 -7.85 -3.89 0.17
N LEU A 40 -6.90 -3.17 -0.44
CA LEU A 40 -6.45 -3.47 -1.79
C LEU A 40 -5.80 -4.87 -1.88
N GLU A 41 -5.04 -5.29 -0.87
CA GLU A 41 -4.43 -6.63 -0.82
C GLU A 41 -5.46 -7.75 -0.76
N SER A 42 -6.60 -7.53 -0.10
CA SER A 42 -7.70 -8.50 -0.01
C SER A 42 -8.52 -8.65 -1.31
N ILE A 43 -8.43 -7.69 -2.23
CA ILE A 43 -9.04 -7.78 -3.57
C ILE A 43 -8.15 -8.63 -4.47
N ASN A 44 -8.74 -9.52 -5.27
CA ASN A 44 -7.98 -10.35 -6.19
C ASN A 44 -7.14 -9.50 -7.18
N PRO A 45 -5.94 -9.95 -7.59
CA PRO A 45 -5.11 -9.21 -8.54
C PRO A 45 -5.82 -8.81 -9.84
N ARG A 46 -6.68 -9.70 -10.37
CA ARG A 46 -7.46 -9.44 -11.59
C ARG A 46 -8.51 -8.35 -11.37
N ASP A 47 -9.21 -8.40 -10.23
CA ASP A 47 -10.24 -7.43 -9.88
C ASP A 47 -9.64 -6.04 -9.63
N ARG A 48 -8.42 -5.96 -9.06
CA ARG A 48 -7.68 -4.69 -8.91
C ARG A 48 -7.38 -3.99 -10.23
N LEU A 49 -7.24 -4.72 -11.34
CA LEU A 49 -7.02 -4.12 -12.66
C LEU A 49 -8.32 -3.56 -13.26
N ALA A 50 -9.47 -4.12 -12.88
CA ALA A 50 -10.78 -3.70 -13.36
C ALA A 50 -11.36 -2.52 -12.55
N ILE A 51 -10.90 -2.31 -11.31
CA ILE A 51 -11.22 -1.10 -10.54
C ILE A 51 -10.40 0.07 -11.08
N THR A 52 -11.07 1.07 -11.65
CA THR A 52 -10.44 2.16 -12.40
C THR A 52 -10.71 3.54 -11.79
N ALA A 53 -10.03 4.57 -12.31
CA ALA A 53 -10.20 5.97 -11.89
C ALA A 53 -10.06 6.16 -10.37
N VAL A 54 -9.06 5.50 -9.77
CA VAL A 54 -8.86 5.47 -8.32
C VAL A 54 -8.28 6.80 -7.85
N VAL A 55 -8.93 7.43 -6.88
CA VAL A 55 -8.50 8.68 -6.26
C VAL A 55 -8.13 8.42 -4.80
N ILE A 56 -6.84 8.45 -4.48
CA ILE A 56 -6.36 8.39 -3.10
C ILE A 56 -6.38 9.80 -2.49
N GLY A 57 -7.05 9.93 -1.35
CA GLY A 57 -7.13 11.17 -0.58
C GLY A 57 -7.52 10.94 0.88
N PRO A 58 -8.03 11.97 1.58
CA PRO A 58 -8.24 11.91 3.03
C PRO A 58 -9.25 10.85 3.46
N ALA A 59 -10.29 10.60 2.65
CA ALA A 59 -11.26 9.53 2.87
C ALA A 59 -10.62 8.14 2.93
N LEU A 60 -9.47 7.95 2.26
CA LEU A 60 -8.71 6.71 2.26
C LEU A 60 -7.46 6.77 3.15
N GLY A 61 -7.33 7.81 3.99
CA GLY A 61 -6.24 7.94 4.97
C GLY A 61 -4.95 8.58 4.47
N TYR A 62 -5.00 9.33 3.37
CA TYR A 62 -3.84 10.03 2.80
C TYR A 62 -4.10 11.52 2.60
N SER A 63 -3.11 12.36 2.87
CA SER A 63 -3.16 13.78 2.57
C SER A 63 -3.04 14.04 1.06
N GLY A 64 -3.60 15.17 0.63
CA GLY A 64 -3.63 15.54 -0.78
C GLY A 64 -4.57 14.67 -1.61
N ARG A 65 -4.46 14.77 -2.94
CA ARG A 65 -5.25 14.01 -3.90
C ARG A 65 -4.33 13.40 -4.94
N ARG A 66 -4.43 12.09 -5.16
CA ARG A 66 -3.67 11.37 -6.19
C ARG A 66 -4.58 10.48 -7.01
N CYS A 67 -4.48 10.60 -8.32
CA CYS A 67 -5.25 9.80 -9.25
C CYS A 67 -4.39 8.68 -9.83
N PHE A 68 -4.96 7.49 -9.94
CA PHE A 68 -4.35 6.32 -10.55
C PHE A 68 -5.32 5.74 -11.56
N GLN A 69 -4.78 5.12 -12.61
CA GLN A 69 -5.62 4.50 -13.64
C GLN A 69 -6.42 3.33 -13.06
N ASN A 70 -5.81 2.54 -12.18
CA ASN A 70 -6.45 1.41 -11.53
C ASN A 70 -5.91 1.14 -10.12
N ALA A 71 -6.61 0.28 -9.38
CA ALA A 71 -6.28 -0.09 -8.01
C ALA A 71 -4.93 -0.84 -7.89
N ALA A 72 -4.49 -1.54 -8.94
CA ALA A 72 -3.18 -2.19 -8.94
C ALA A 72 -2.02 -1.16 -8.97
N GLN A 73 -2.14 -0.09 -9.76
CA GLN A 73 -1.17 1.01 -9.78
C GLN A 73 -1.15 1.77 -8.45
N ALA A 74 -2.33 2.04 -7.89
CA ALA A 74 -2.47 2.61 -6.55
C ALA A 74 -1.74 1.76 -5.50
N LEU A 75 -1.96 0.43 -5.49
CA LEU A 75 -1.28 -0.48 -4.56
C LEU A 75 0.24 -0.49 -4.76
N ASN A 76 0.72 -0.47 -6.00
CA ASN A 76 2.16 -0.43 -6.27
C ASN A 76 2.80 0.89 -5.79
N TRP A 77 2.08 2.00 -5.85
CA TRP A 77 2.55 3.27 -5.27
C TRP A 77 2.56 3.23 -3.74
N LEU A 78 1.54 2.63 -3.12
CA LEU A 78 1.41 2.48 -1.67
C LEU A 78 2.46 1.55 -1.08
N LYS A 79 2.65 0.39 -1.72
CA LYS A 79 3.53 -0.70 -1.32
C LYS A 79 4.29 -1.22 -2.55
N PRO A 80 5.36 -0.51 -2.96
CA PRO A 80 6.21 -0.96 -4.06
C PRO A 80 6.86 -2.31 -3.76
N GLN A 81 7.14 -3.07 -4.82
CA GLN A 81 7.78 -4.40 -4.69
C GLN A 81 9.26 -4.33 -4.24
N TYR A 82 9.90 -3.16 -4.35
CA TYR A 82 11.26 -2.96 -3.87
C TYR A 82 11.31 -2.71 -2.36
N THR A 83 12.42 -3.10 -1.75
CA THR A 83 12.68 -2.85 -0.34
C THR A 83 13.35 -1.49 -0.16
N ALA A 84 12.84 -0.66 0.75
CA ALA A 84 13.41 0.65 1.06
C ALA A 84 13.24 0.99 2.54
N THR A 85 14.05 1.95 3.02
CA THR A 85 13.93 2.53 4.38
C THR A 85 12.76 3.51 4.50
N SER A 86 12.27 4.03 3.38
CA SER A 86 11.11 4.92 3.31
C SER A 86 10.41 4.74 1.97
N TYR A 87 9.09 4.87 1.98
CA TYR A 87 8.25 4.81 0.79
C TYR A 87 7.61 6.18 0.54
N PRO A 88 7.47 6.63 -0.72
CA PRO A 88 6.85 7.91 -1.03
C PRO A 88 5.44 8.08 -0.46
N SER A 89 4.68 6.99 -0.37
CA SER A 89 3.32 6.96 0.20
C SER A 89 3.27 7.33 1.68
N GLU A 90 4.28 6.94 2.47
CA GLU A 90 4.31 7.16 3.92
C GLU A 90 4.39 8.64 4.29
N SER A 91 5.02 9.48 3.46
CA SER A 91 5.08 10.93 3.68
C SER A 91 3.70 11.62 3.60
N TRP A 92 2.72 10.94 3.02
CA TRP A 92 1.36 11.45 2.82
C TRP A 92 0.34 10.71 3.67
N ARG A 93 0.77 9.71 4.44
CA ARG A 93 -0.13 8.95 5.28
C ARG A 93 -0.62 9.81 6.44
N ILE A 94 -1.93 9.81 6.65
CA ILE A 94 -2.54 10.41 7.84
C ILE A 94 -2.40 9.41 8.99
N LYS A 95 -1.39 9.60 9.85
CA LYS A 95 -1.03 8.63 10.91
C LYS A 95 -2.17 8.31 11.90
N ARG A 96 -3.10 9.24 12.10
CA ARG A 96 -4.25 9.08 12.99
C ARG A 96 -5.45 8.41 12.31
N PHE A 97 -5.38 8.14 11.01
CA PHE A 97 -6.44 7.46 10.29
C PHE A 97 -6.51 6.00 10.70
N ALA A 98 -7.57 5.64 11.41
CA ALA A 98 -7.80 4.31 11.96
C ALA A 98 -9.09 3.65 11.45
N GLN A 99 -9.83 4.31 10.56
CA GLN A 99 -11.06 3.77 9.97
C GLN A 99 -10.73 2.51 9.16
N ARG A 100 -11.52 1.46 9.39
CA ARG A 100 -11.49 0.26 8.56
C ARG A 100 -12.19 0.56 7.24
N LEU A 101 -11.50 0.34 6.13
CA LEU A 101 -12.03 0.58 4.79
C LEU A 101 -12.64 -0.70 4.21
N GLY A 102 -13.78 -0.56 3.56
CA GLY A 102 -14.48 -1.59 2.78
C GLY A 102 -14.56 -1.24 1.30
N ILE A 103 -15.23 -2.10 0.53
CA ILE A 103 -15.42 -1.88 -0.91
C ILE A 103 -16.26 -0.63 -1.21
N ASP A 104 -17.17 -0.27 -0.31
CA ASP A 104 -18.05 0.89 -0.47
C ASP A 104 -17.26 2.19 -0.34
N ASP A 105 -16.36 2.30 0.65
CA ASP A 105 -15.45 3.46 0.78
C ASP A 105 -14.55 3.61 -0.46
N LEU A 106 -14.14 2.49 -1.06
CA LEU A 106 -13.37 2.51 -2.31
C LEU A 106 -14.22 2.95 -3.49
N ALA A 107 -15.50 2.57 -3.54
CA ALA A 107 -16.43 2.92 -4.61
C ALA A 107 -16.79 4.42 -4.62
N GLU A 108 -16.71 5.10 -3.48
CA GLU A 108 -16.82 6.58 -3.44
C GLU A 108 -15.65 7.28 -4.14
N CYS A 109 -14.49 6.61 -4.18
CA CYS A 109 -13.23 7.17 -4.67
C CYS A 109 -12.73 6.52 -5.98
N ALA A 110 -13.48 5.59 -6.55
CA ALA A 110 -13.08 4.82 -7.73
C ALA A 110 -14.29 4.28 -8.50
N GLN A 111 -14.07 3.91 -9.76
CA GLN A 111 -15.03 3.17 -10.56
C GLN A 111 -14.85 1.67 -10.29
N VAL A 112 -15.74 1.11 -9.48
CA VAL A 112 -15.75 -0.31 -9.11
C VAL A 112 -16.87 -1.03 -9.89
N PRO A 113 -16.54 -2.01 -10.75
CA PRO A 113 -17.55 -2.83 -11.43
C PRO A 113 -18.51 -3.52 -10.45
N GLU A 114 -19.81 -3.52 -10.75
CA GLU A 114 -20.85 -4.12 -9.88
C GLU A 114 -20.56 -5.59 -9.53
N GLY A 115 -20.01 -6.37 -10.47
CA GLY A 115 -19.68 -7.77 -10.23
C GLY A 115 -18.66 -7.95 -9.10
N ILE A 116 -17.73 -7.00 -8.95
CA ILE A 116 -16.73 -7.01 -7.88
C ILE A 116 -17.39 -6.65 -6.54
N ILE A 117 -18.29 -5.67 -6.52
CA ILE A 117 -19.05 -5.31 -5.30
C ILE A 117 -19.91 -6.49 -4.83
N LYS A 118 -20.66 -7.11 -5.75
CA LYS A 118 -21.48 -8.30 -5.46
C LYS A 118 -20.63 -9.45 -4.92
N GLU A 119 -19.50 -9.72 -5.56
CA GLU A 119 -18.58 -10.78 -5.14
C GLU A 119 -17.94 -10.50 -3.77
N TRP A 120 -17.53 -9.25 -3.54
CA TRP A 120 -17.00 -8.81 -2.26
C TRP A 120 -18.02 -9.02 -1.14
N ASN A 121 -19.25 -8.56 -1.35
CA ASN A 121 -20.35 -8.70 -0.41
C ASN A 121 -20.71 -10.16 -0.16
N ARG A 122 -20.60 -11.04 -1.17
CA ARG A 122 -20.80 -12.49 -0.97
C ARG A 122 -19.75 -13.10 -0.04
N ARG A 123 -18.48 -12.68 -0.16
CA ARG A 123 -17.37 -13.20 0.66
C ARG A 123 -17.32 -12.63 2.07
N HIS A 124 -17.73 -11.37 2.22
CA HIS A 124 -17.61 -10.61 3.47
C HIS A 124 -18.96 -10.31 4.12
N ARG A 125 -20.05 -10.92 3.66
CA ARG A 125 -21.35 -10.82 4.32
C ARG A 125 -21.15 -11.30 5.77
N PRO A 126 -21.46 -10.47 6.79
CA PRO A 126 -21.54 -11.00 8.13
C PRO A 126 -22.61 -12.09 8.10
N GLY A 127 -22.21 -13.30 8.51
CA GLY A 127 -23.16 -14.35 8.81
C GLY A 127 -24.21 -13.77 9.77
N ARG A 128 -25.47 -14.04 9.43
CA ARG A 128 -26.64 -13.67 10.23
C ARG A 128 -26.50 -14.13 11.68
#